data_AF-V4PEP0-F1
#
_entry.id   AF-V4PEP0-F1
#
_cell.length_a   1.000
_cell.length_b   1.000
_cell.length_c   1.000
_cell.angle_alpha   90.00
_cell.angle_beta   90.00
_cell.angle_gamma   90.00
#
_symmetry.space_group_name_H-M   'P 1'
#
loop_
_entity.id
_entity.type
_entity.pdbx_description
1 polymer ?
#
loop_
_entity_poly.entity_id
_entity_poly.type
_entity_poly.pdbx_seq_one_letter_code
_entity_poly.pdbx_strand_id
1 'polypeptide(L)'
;MSDIDDDGDVLGAPEWYAEWRHEAVHQLMDKQAHVRKIYGINDLPRYDYDVEAQQLTFSENGVVKVVADIQVVGTVSPKDWLWGWANTHWPEPVVADLERVVSFGEENSIQELISGYVTDVDLNQLGWELTAVAVRVLDAVGAYRPPSETGALFLLIKSNRFVS
;
A
#
# COMPACT_ATOMS: atom_id res chain seq x y z
N MET A 1 24.84 -27.26 35.64
CA MET A 1 23.44 -26.91 35.44
C MET A 1 23.47 -25.84 34.37
N SER A 2 23.20 -26.22 33.13
CA SER A 2 23.17 -25.29 32.00
C SER A 2 21.74 -24.82 31.91
N ASP A 3 21.47 -23.61 32.40
CA ASP A 3 20.20 -22.96 32.17
C ASP A 3 20.35 -22.06 30.95
N ILE A 4 19.58 -22.45 29.95
CA ILE A 4 19.45 -21.97 28.58
C ILE A 4 19.11 -20.48 28.60
N ASP A 5 19.93 -19.68 27.91
CA ASP A 5 19.53 -18.38 27.38
C ASP A 5 18.42 -18.63 26.35
N ASP A 6 17.16 -18.62 26.80
CA ASP A 6 15.96 -18.55 25.97
C ASP A 6 15.70 -17.07 25.65
N ASP A 7 16.68 -16.43 24.99
CA ASP A 7 16.41 -15.24 24.20
C ASP A 7 15.69 -15.75 22.95
N GLY A 8 14.37 -15.85 23.04
CA GLY A 8 13.51 -16.05 21.88
C GLY A 8 13.88 -15.00 20.85
N ASP A 9 14.61 -15.43 19.83
CA ASP A 9 15.11 -14.62 18.74
C ASP A 9 13.93 -13.82 18.19
N VAL A 10 13.87 -12.54 18.52
CA VAL A 10 13.02 -11.58 17.83
C VAL A 10 13.67 -11.48 16.46
N LEU A 11 13.33 -12.42 15.57
CA LEU A 11 13.87 -12.47 14.22
C LEU A 11 13.51 -11.14 13.57
N GLY A 12 14.47 -10.21 13.59
CA GLY A 12 14.40 -8.99 12.83
C GLY A 12 14.26 -9.36 11.35
N ALA A 13 13.65 -8.46 10.58
CA ALA A 13 13.64 -8.64 9.12
C ALA A 13 15.09 -8.88 8.62
N PRO A 14 15.27 -9.67 7.55
CA PRO A 14 16.59 -9.93 6.99
C PRO A 14 17.37 -8.64 6.73
N GLU A 15 18.70 -8.65 6.88
CA GLU A 15 19.54 -7.44 6.75
C GLU A 15 19.34 -6.70 5.42
N TRP A 16 19.04 -7.44 4.34
CA TRP A 16 18.81 -6.87 3.01
C TRP A 16 17.47 -6.12 2.89
N TYR A 17 16.50 -6.41 3.74
CA TYR A 17 15.12 -5.94 3.58
C TYR A 17 15.01 -4.42 3.73
N ALA A 18 15.79 -3.81 4.64
CA ALA A 18 15.77 -2.37 4.83
C ALA A 18 16.18 -1.60 3.55
N GLU A 19 17.29 -2.01 2.93
CA GLU A 19 17.77 -1.43 1.66
C GLU A 19 16.77 -1.71 0.52
N TRP A 20 16.24 -2.93 0.46
CA TRP A 20 15.25 -3.31 -0.55
C TRP A 20 13.93 -2.53 -0.43
N ARG A 21 13.47 -2.25 0.79
CA ARG A 21 12.31 -1.40 1.07
C ARG A 21 12.59 0.05 0.67
N HIS A 22 13.78 0.56 0.98
CA HIS A 22 14.20 1.90 0.57
C HIS A 22 14.21 2.07 -0.95
N GLU A 23 14.75 1.09 -1.69
CA GLU A 23 14.67 1.06 -3.14
C GLU A 23 13.22 1.01 -3.67
N ALA A 24 12.35 0.26 -3.00
CA ALA A 24 10.93 0.19 -3.38
C ALA A 24 10.26 1.57 -3.31
N VAL A 25 10.62 2.39 -2.31
CA VAL A 25 10.15 3.78 -2.20
C VAL A 25 10.61 4.61 -3.39
N HIS A 26 11.88 4.52 -3.78
CA HIS A 26 12.39 5.23 -4.98
C HIS A 26 11.65 4.79 -6.25
N GLN A 27 11.45 3.48 -6.43
CA GLN A 27 10.69 2.95 -7.57
C GLN A 27 9.25 3.47 -7.57
N LEU A 28 8.61 3.58 -6.39
CA LEU A 28 7.27 4.15 -6.28
C LEU A 28 7.28 5.64 -6.65
N MET A 29 8.29 6.41 -6.26
CA MET A 29 8.42 7.83 -6.63
C MET A 29 8.50 8.00 -8.16
N ASP A 30 9.29 7.17 -8.83
CA ASP A 30 9.41 7.16 -10.30
C ASP A 30 8.08 6.79 -10.98
N LYS A 31 7.42 5.73 -10.47
CA LYS A 31 6.08 5.31 -10.93
C LYS A 31 5.04 6.41 -10.77
N GLN A 32 5.01 7.08 -9.61
CA GLN A 32 4.10 8.20 -9.37
C GLN A 32 4.40 9.40 -10.27
N ALA A 33 5.67 9.74 -10.49
CA ALA A 33 6.06 10.81 -11.42
C ALA A 33 5.59 10.51 -12.85
N HIS A 34 5.70 9.26 -13.29
CA HIS A 34 5.20 8.81 -14.59
C HIS A 34 3.68 8.92 -14.69
N VAL A 35 2.94 8.37 -13.73
CA VAL A 35 1.48 8.42 -13.70
C VAL A 35 0.98 9.86 -13.67
N ARG A 36 1.59 10.72 -12.84
CA ARG A 36 1.24 12.15 -12.79
C ARG A 36 1.47 12.82 -14.13
N LYS A 37 2.63 12.59 -14.78
CA LYS A 37 2.96 13.19 -16.07
C LYS A 37 1.97 12.82 -17.17
N ILE A 38 1.48 11.58 -17.17
CA ILE A 38 0.56 11.10 -18.22
C ILE A 38 -0.89 11.49 -17.90
N TYR A 39 -1.36 11.21 -16.68
CA TYR A 39 -2.78 11.26 -16.35
C TYR A 39 -3.21 12.47 -15.53
N GLY A 40 -2.27 13.25 -14.96
CA GLY A 40 -2.59 14.44 -14.17
C GLY A 40 -3.42 14.15 -12.90
N ILE A 41 -3.39 12.93 -12.37
CA ILE A 41 -4.31 12.48 -11.30
C ILE A 41 -4.24 13.32 -10.01
N ASN A 42 -3.09 13.96 -9.73
CA ASN A 42 -2.93 14.82 -8.55
C ASN A 42 -3.39 16.27 -8.79
N ASP A 43 -3.66 16.63 -10.05
CA ASP A 43 -4.08 17.97 -10.46
C ASP A 43 -5.60 18.02 -10.72
N LEU A 44 -6.30 16.87 -10.64
CA LEU A 44 -7.76 16.77 -10.82
C LEU A 44 -8.50 17.07 -9.50
N PRO A 45 -9.55 17.91 -9.53
CA PRO A 45 -10.14 18.48 -8.32
C PRO A 45 -11.00 17.50 -7.52
N ARG A 46 -11.47 16.43 -8.15
CA ARG A 46 -12.38 15.47 -7.53
C ARG A 46 -11.92 14.04 -7.82
N TYR A 47 -11.89 13.24 -6.78
CA TYR A 47 -11.73 11.80 -6.86
C TYR A 47 -12.92 11.11 -6.18
N ASP A 48 -13.20 9.88 -6.60
CA ASP A 48 -14.20 9.01 -5.98
C ASP A 48 -13.76 7.57 -6.14
N TYR A 49 -13.84 6.75 -5.09
CA TYR A 49 -13.45 5.35 -5.15
C TYR A 49 -14.64 4.44 -4.85
N ASP A 50 -14.69 3.32 -5.55
CA ASP A 50 -15.67 2.26 -5.39
C ASP A 50 -14.90 0.96 -5.14
N VAL A 51 -15.02 0.45 -3.91
CA VAL A 51 -14.32 -0.77 -3.49
C VAL A 51 -14.97 -2.05 -4.02
N GLU A 52 -16.26 -2.01 -4.37
CA GLU A 52 -16.92 -3.15 -5.02
C GLU A 52 -16.47 -3.25 -6.48
N ALA A 53 -16.40 -2.12 -7.18
CA ALA A 53 -15.91 -2.04 -8.54
C ALA A 53 -14.37 -2.08 -8.65
N GLN A 54 -13.65 -1.95 -7.53
CA GLN A 54 -12.18 -1.83 -7.46
C GLN A 54 -11.66 -0.68 -8.33
N GLN A 55 -12.34 0.47 -8.28
CA GLN A 55 -12.04 1.60 -9.14
C GLN A 55 -11.86 2.90 -8.36
N LEU A 56 -10.91 3.70 -8.81
CA LEU A 56 -10.72 5.09 -8.43
C LEU A 56 -10.93 5.96 -9.67
N THR A 57 -11.86 6.89 -9.58
CA THR A 57 -12.18 7.81 -10.66
C THR A 57 -11.69 9.21 -10.33
N PHE A 58 -11.17 9.91 -11.34
CA PHE A 58 -10.80 11.30 -11.24
C PHE A 58 -11.63 12.11 -12.22
N SER A 59 -12.22 13.20 -11.74
CA SER A 59 -13.18 13.99 -12.50
C SER A 59 -12.88 15.49 -12.43
N GLU A 60 -13.27 16.19 -13.49
CA GLU A 60 -13.19 17.64 -13.60
C GLU A 60 -14.51 18.15 -14.17
N ASN A 61 -15.07 19.19 -13.53
CA ASN A 61 -16.36 19.77 -13.93
C ASN A 61 -17.50 18.74 -14.04
N GLY A 62 -17.49 17.73 -13.16
CA GLY A 62 -18.50 16.66 -13.13
C GLY A 62 -18.32 15.56 -14.19
N VAL A 63 -17.24 15.60 -14.98
CA VAL A 63 -16.94 14.60 -16.01
C VAL A 63 -15.74 13.77 -15.58
N VAL A 64 -15.89 12.44 -15.55
CA VAL A 64 -14.77 11.52 -15.29
C VAL A 64 -13.77 11.63 -16.44
N LYS A 65 -12.49 11.77 -16.10
CA LYS A 65 -11.38 11.90 -17.07
C LYS A 65 -10.48 10.69 -17.05
N VAL A 66 -10.23 10.16 -15.84
CA VAL A 66 -9.34 9.03 -15.62
C VAL A 66 -10.03 8.02 -14.72
N VAL A 67 -9.90 6.75 -15.07
CA VAL A 67 -10.26 5.64 -14.19
C VAL A 67 -9.01 4.81 -13.93
N ALA A 68 -8.78 4.51 -12.66
CA ALA A 68 -7.72 3.65 -12.19
C ALA A 68 -8.34 2.39 -11.58
N ASP A 69 -7.80 1.22 -11.95
CA ASP A 69 -8.14 -0.02 -11.24
C ASP A 69 -7.25 -0.09 -10.00
N ILE A 70 -7.86 -0.33 -8.84
CA ILE A 70 -7.21 -0.19 -7.54
C ILE A 70 -7.35 -1.42 -6.66
N GLN A 71 -6.51 -1.47 -5.63
CA GLN A 71 -6.71 -2.30 -4.45
C GLN A 71 -6.43 -1.50 -3.18
N VAL A 72 -7.05 -1.92 -2.08
CA VAL A 72 -6.78 -1.34 -0.77
C VAL A 72 -5.55 -2.03 -0.18
N VAL A 73 -4.49 -1.27 0.04
CA VAL A 73 -3.26 -1.78 0.68
C VAL A 73 -3.43 -1.83 2.19
N GLY A 74 -3.94 -0.75 2.76
CA GLY A 74 -4.12 -0.64 4.20
C GLY A 74 -4.51 0.76 4.63
N THR A 75 -4.65 0.90 5.94
CA THR A 75 -5.06 2.15 6.58
C THR A 75 -4.17 2.48 7.75
N VAL A 76 -3.87 3.77 7.93
CA VAL A 76 -3.22 4.31 9.12
C VAL A 76 -4.26 4.87 10.06
N SER A 77 -4.21 4.42 11.31
CA SER A 77 -4.86 5.04 12.46
C SER A 77 -3.85 5.87 13.27
N PRO A 78 -4.27 6.62 14.31
CA PRO A 78 -3.32 7.26 15.22
C PRO A 78 -2.43 6.28 16.02
N LYS A 79 -2.70 4.97 15.98
CA LYS A 79 -2.01 3.96 16.79
C LYS A 79 -1.15 3.01 15.97
N ASP A 80 -1.59 2.69 14.77
CA ASP A 80 -1.04 1.61 13.95
C ASP A 80 -1.34 1.79 12.46
N TRP A 81 -0.59 1.06 11.67
CA TRP A 81 -0.95 0.62 10.34
C TRP A 81 -1.73 -0.69 10.43
N LEU A 82 -2.82 -0.80 9.67
CA LEU A 82 -3.59 -2.02 9.48
C LEU A 82 -3.61 -2.39 7.99
N TRP A 83 -3.10 -3.59 7.67
CA TRP A 83 -3.16 -4.13 6.32
C TRP A 83 -4.60 -4.38 5.85
N GLY A 84 -4.84 -4.18 4.55
CA GLY A 84 -6.13 -4.41 3.92
C GLY A 84 -6.61 -5.85 4.09
N TRP A 85 -5.73 -6.83 3.88
CA TRP A 85 -6.04 -8.26 4.05
C TRP A 85 -6.42 -8.65 5.48
N ALA A 86 -5.96 -7.89 6.48
CA ALA A 86 -6.27 -8.13 7.89
C ALA A 86 -7.54 -7.39 8.35
N ASN A 87 -8.11 -6.53 7.51
CA ASN A 87 -9.29 -5.75 7.83
C ASN A 87 -10.54 -6.35 7.18
N THR A 88 -11.36 -7.03 7.99
CA THR A 88 -12.58 -7.74 7.56
C THR A 88 -13.70 -6.83 7.05
N HIS A 89 -13.57 -5.51 7.18
CA HIS A 89 -14.52 -4.57 6.58
C HIS A 89 -14.34 -4.41 5.07
N TRP A 90 -13.18 -4.78 4.52
CA TRP A 90 -12.96 -4.71 3.08
C TRP A 90 -13.54 -5.94 2.38
N PRO A 91 -14.23 -5.75 1.23
CA PRO A 91 -14.57 -6.86 0.37
C PRO A 91 -13.30 -7.61 -0.08
N GLU A 92 -13.31 -8.94 -0.03
CA GLU A 92 -12.18 -9.77 -0.44
C GLU A 92 -11.57 -9.37 -1.80
N PRO A 93 -12.35 -9.05 -2.85
CA PRO A 93 -11.76 -8.72 -4.16
C PRO A 93 -10.83 -7.50 -4.15
N VAL A 94 -11.09 -6.49 -3.31
CA VAL A 94 -10.28 -5.26 -3.28
C VAL A 94 -8.96 -5.42 -2.51
N VAL A 95 -8.78 -6.55 -1.83
CA VAL A 95 -7.56 -6.87 -1.06
C VAL A 95 -6.88 -8.17 -1.53
N ALA A 96 -7.46 -8.88 -2.49
CA ALA A 96 -7.05 -10.23 -2.87
C ALA A 96 -5.58 -10.36 -3.27
N ASP A 97 -5.00 -9.41 -4.02
CA ASP A 97 -3.60 -9.56 -4.46
C ASP A 97 -2.63 -9.41 -3.28
N LEU A 98 -3.04 -8.85 -2.14
CA LEU A 98 -2.19 -8.73 -0.96
C LEU A 98 -1.79 -10.09 -0.36
N GLU A 99 -2.49 -11.18 -0.70
CA GLU A 99 -2.04 -12.54 -0.36
C GLU A 99 -0.60 -12.78 -0.86
N ARG A 100 -0.23 -12.26 -2.03
CA ARG A 100 1.14 -12.36 -2.55
C ARG A 100 2.15 -11.57 -1.72
N VAL A 101 1.72 -10.47 -1.08
CA VAL A 101 2.56 -9.70 -0.15
C VAL A 101 2.77 -10.50 1.13
N VAL A 102 1.74 -11.17 1.63
CA VAL A 102 1.83 -12.08 2.78
C VAL A 102 2.77 -13.24 2.44
N SER A 103 2.59 -13.94 1.31
CA SER A 103 3.48 -15.03 0.89
C SER A 103 4.93 -14.58 0.76
N PHE A 104 5.18 -13.40 0.17
CA PHE A 104 6.54 -12.83 0.12
C PHE A 104 7.11 -12.60 1.52
N GLY A 105 6.30 -12.12 2.46
CA GLY A 105 6.69 -11.96 3.85
C GLY A 105 7.02 -13.28 4.55
N GLU A 106 6.22 -14.33 4.34
CA GLU A 106 6.43 -15.67 4.90
C GLU A 106 7.72 -16.30 4.35
N GLU A 107 7.92 -16.28 3.03
CA GLU A 107 9.09 -16.83 2.35
C GLU A 107 10.40 -16.20 2.83
N ASN A 108 10.35 -14.93 3.24
CA ASN A 108 11.51 -14.14 3.62
C ASN A 108 11.58 -13.84 5.13
N SER A 109 10.67 -14.39 5.93
CA SER A 109 10.60 -14.15 7.39
C SER A 109 10.47 -12.66 7.77
N ILE A 110 9.65 -11.90 7.03
CA ILE A 110 9.43 -10.46 7.24
C ILE A 110 8.13 -10.23 8.03
N GLN A 111 8.25 -10.02 9.34
CA GLN A 111 7.11 -9.90 10.25
C GLN A 111 6.15 -8.75 9.91
N GLU A 112 6.65 -7.61 9.43
CA GLU A 112 5.82 -6.44 9.10
C GLU A 112 4.85 -6.68 7.92
N LEU A 113 5.10 -7.69 7.09
CA LEU A 113 4.25 -8.03 5.94
C LEU A 113 3.20 -9.10 6.26
N ILE A 114 3.45 -9.93 7.29
CA ILE A 114 2.56 -11.03 7.70
C ILE A 114 1.79 -10.72 9.00
N SER A 115 2.19 -9.67 9.73
CA SER A 115 1.45 -9.14 10.86
C SER A 115 0.38 -8.18 10.35
N GLY A 116 -0.89 -8.42 10.71
CA GLY A 116 -1.99 -7.55 10.27
C GLY A 116 -1.86 -6.10 10.74
N TYR A 117 -1.18 -5.88 11.87
CA TYR A 117 -0.92 -4.56 12.44
C TYR A 117 0.58 -4.29 12.55
N VAL A 118 0.99 -3.05 12.28
CA VAL A 118 2.36 -2.59 12.43
C VAL A 118 2.36 -1.24 13.15
N THR A 119 3.24 -1.06 14.12
CA THR A 119 3.38 0.19 14.87
C THR A 119 4.71 0.86 14.52
N ASP A 120 4.71 2.18 14.39
CA ASP A 120 5.91 2.98 14.15
C ASP A 120 5.75 4.37 14.79
N VAL A 121 6.86 5.10 14.94
CA VAL A 121 6.87 6.49 15.41
C VAL A 121 6.28 7.45 14.36
N ASP A 122 6.43 7.15 13.07
CA ASP A 122 5.82 7.86 11.95
C ASP A 122 4.98 6.90 11.09
N LEU A 123 3.74 6.71 11.50
CA LEU A 123 2.80 5.83 10.80
C LEU A 123 2.47 6.31 9.38
N ASN A 124 2.55 7.61 9.11
CA ASN A 124 2.27 8.12 7.77
C ASN A 124 3.42 7.81 6.81
N GLN A 125 4.67 7.94 7.28
CA GLN A 125 5.84 7.46 6.55
C GLN A 125 5.77 5.93 6.36
N LEU A 126 5.52 5.17 7.42
CA LEU A 126 5.36 3.72 7.36
C LEU A 126 4.33 3.30 6.31
N GLY A 127 3.17 3.96 6.27
CA GLY A 127 2.12 3.65 5.29
C GLY A 127 2.58 3.79 3.84
N TRP A 128 3.42 4.79 3.53
CA TRP A 128 4.03 4.92 2.21
C TRP A 128 5.09 3.85 1.94
N GLU A 129 5.90 3.49 2.93
CA GLU A 129 6.92 2.45 2.80
C GLU A 129 6.30 1.08 2.53
N LEU A 130 5.29 0.67 3.31
CA LEU A 130 4.58 -0.59 3.13
C LEU A 130 3.78 -0.63 1.81
N THR A 131 3.22 0.52 1.41
CA THR A 131 2.59 0.65 0.08
C THR A 131 3.60 0.51 -1.05
N ALA A 132 4.81 1.05 -0.90
CA ALA A 132 5.87 0.88 -1.89
C ALA A 132 6.30 -0.60 -2.02
N VAL A 133 6.40 -1.31 -0.90
CA VAL A 133 6.62 -2.77 -0.89
C VAL A 133 5.52 -3.49 -1.65
N ALA A 134 4.25 -3.22 -1.35
CA ALA A 134 3.13 -3.83 -2.06
C ALA A 134 3.18 -3.53 -3.57
N VAL A 135 3.47 -2.29 -3.97
CA VAL A 135 3.63 -1.91 -5.38
C VAL A 135 4.76 -2.67 -6.07
N ARG A 136 5.88 -2.92 -5.37
CA ARG A 136 7.02 -3.68 -5.91
C ARG A 136 6.69 -5.18 -6.03
N VAL A 137 6.12 -5.79 -4.99
CA VAL A 137 5.75 -7.23 -4.99
C VAL A 137 4.68 -7.55 -6.05
N LEU A 138 3.71 -6.65 -6.21
CA LEU A 138 2.57 -6.85 -7.11
C LEU A 138 2.81 -6.34 -8.53
N ASP A 139 3.97 -5.72 -8.78
CA ASP A 139 4.32 -5.06 -10.04
C ASP A 139 3.25 -4.04 -10.49
N ALA A 140 2.75 -3.26 -9.54
CA ALA A 140 1.72 -2.26 -9.78
C ALA A 140 2.27 -0.99 -10.41
N VAL A 141 1.42 -0.16 -11.01
CA VAL A 141 1.87 1.05 -11.73
C VAL A 141 1.98 2.29 -10.85
N GLY A 142 1.53 2.22 -9.60
CA GLY A 142 1.65 3.31 -8.64
C GLY A 142 0.78 3.12 -7.40
N ALA A 143 0.57 4.21 -6.68
CA ALA A 143 -0.30 4.26 -5.51
C ALA A 143 -1.02 5.61 -5.43
N TYR A 144 -2.12 5.65 -4.69
CA TYR A 144 -2.85 6.87 -4.36
C TYR A 144 -3.23 6.88 -2.89
N ARG A 145 -3.06 8.04 -2.25
CA ARG A 145 -3.50 8.28 -0.87
C ARG A 145 -4.52 9.41 -0.90
N PRO A 146 -5.83 9.11 -0.81
CA PRO A 146 -6.85 10.14 -0.65
C PRO A 146 -6.50 11.14 0.47
N PRO A 147 -6.64 12.45 0.24
CA PRO A 147 -6.60 13.44 1.30
C PRO A 147 -7.63 13.08 2.39
N SER A 148 -7.18 13.03 3.64
CA SER A 148 -8.01 12.67 4.80
C SER A 148 -7.57 13.48 6.01
N GLU A 149 -8.54 13.91 6.82
CA GLU A 149 -8.31 14.62 8.09
C GLU A 149 -8.17 13.66 9.28
N THR A 150 -8.73 12.45 9.19
CA THR A 150 -8.75 11.45 10.27
C THR A 150 -8.32 10.07 9.76
N GLY A 151 -7.05 9.72 9.99
CA GLY A 151 -6.44 8.51 9.45
C GLY A 151 -6.13 8.62 7.95
N ALA A 152 -5.50 7.60 7.37
CA ALA A 152 -5.14 7.62 5.96
C ALA A 152 -5.41 6.27 5.29
N LEU A 153 -6.02 6.30 4.10
CA LEU A 153 -6.22 5.13 3.23
C LEU A 153 -5.12 5.11 2.18
N PHE A 154 -4.55 3.94 1.93
CA PHE A 154 -3.56 3.73 0.91
C PHE A 154 -4.09 2.76 -0.14
N LEU A 155 -4.12 3.24 -1.38
CA LEU A 155 -4.59 2.51 -2.54
C LEU A 155 -3.39 2.19 -3.43
N LEU A 156 -3.34 0.95 -3.92
CA LEU A 156 -2.44 0.54 -4.98
C LEU A 156 -3.16 0.76 -6.31
N ILE A 157 -2.45 1.28 -7.31
CA ILE A 157 -2.99 1.48 -8.66
C ILE A 157 -2.42 0.39 -9.57
N LYS A 158 -3.30 -0.45 -10.10
CA LYS A 158 -2.97 -1.56 -11.02
C LYS A 158 -2.87 -1.08 -12.46
N SER A 159 -3.78 -0.20 -12.86
CA SER A 159 -3.84 0.35 -14.22
C SER A 159 -4.44 1.75 -14.20
N ASN A 160 -4.20 2.55 -15.25
CA ASN A 160 -4.84 3.84 -15.46
C ASN A 160 -5.31 3.93 -16.91
N ARG A 161 -6.50 4.50 -17.14
CA ARG A 161 -7.04 4.75 -18.48
C ARG A 161 -7.77 6.08 -18.53
N PHE A 162 -7.65 6.77 -19.67
CA PHE A 162 -8.54 7.88 -19.98
C PHE A 162 -9.93 7.36 -20.34
N VAL A 163 -10.95 8.14 -20.01
CA VAL A 163 -12.31 7.91 -20.47
C VAL A 163 -12.81 9.14 -21.23
N SER A 164 -13.52 8.88 -22.33
CA SER A 164 -14.04 9.87 -23.27
C SER A 164 -15.46 10.29 -22.96
#